data_AF-A0A953UMZ8-F1
#
_entry.id   AF-A0A953UMZ8-F1
#
_cell.length_a   1.000
_cell.length_b   1.000
_cell.length_c   1.000
_cell.angle_alpha   90.00
_cell.angle_beta   90.00
_cell.angle_gamma   90.00
#
_symmetry.space_group_name_H-M   'P 1'
#
loop_
_entity.id
_entity.type
_entity.pdbx_description
1 polymer ?
#
loop_
_entity_poly.entity_id
_entity_poly.type
_entity_poly.pdbx_seq_one_letter_code
_entity_poly.pdbx_strand_id
1 'polypeptide(L)' 'MTCCADFDRLMDRDLARNAQPYQLTNGTIITEIDTEYFFVFGDDRHQFVGINYCPFCGRVLSRQLWNQEKKK' A
#
# COMPACT_ATOMS: atom_id res chain seq x y z
N MET A 1 -11.45 6.88 2.96
CA MET A 1 -12.30 5.93 2.21
C MET A 1 -11.35 5.06 1.40
N THR A 2 -11.17 3.81 1.82
CA THR A 2 -10.38 2.81 1.10
C THR A 2 -11.14 2.38 -0.17
N CYS A 3 -10.45 1.71 -1.08
CA CYS A 3 -11.00 1.38 -2.41
C CYS A 3 -12.13 0.32 -2.39
N CYS A 4 -12.19 -0.54 -1.38
CA CYS A 4 -13.20 -1.58 -1.17
C CYS A 4 -13.14 -2.12 0.27
N ALA A 5 -14.16 -2.87 0.68
CA ALA A 5 -14.28 -3.42 2.04
C ALA A 5 -13.17 -4.42 2.40
N ASP A 6 -12.68 -5.22 1.44
CA ASP A 6 -11.62 -6.19 1.72
C ASP A 6 -10.28 -5.51 2.03
N PHE A 7 -9.98 -4.42 1.33
CA PHE A 7 -8.78 -3.64 1.60
C PHE A 7 -8.90 -2.87 2.93
N ASP A 8 -10.09 -2.36 3.24
CA ASP A 8 -10.38 -1.73 4.54
C ASP A 8 -10.07 -2.67 5.71
N ARG A 9 -10.51 -3.93 5.61
CA ARG A 9 -10.21 -4.95 6.62
C ARG A 9 -8.73 -5.22 6.81
N LEU A 10 -7.90 -5.08 5.77
CA LEU A 10 -6.45 -5.22 5.93
C LEU A 10 -5.85 -4.01 6.64
N MET A 11 -6.31 -2.80 6.33
CA MET A 11 -5.90 -1.58 7.02
C MET A 11 -6.27 -1.65 8.51
N ASP A 12 -7.49 -2.09 8.84
CA ASP A 12 -7.96 -2.23 10.22
C ASP A 12 -7.17 -3.28 11.04
N ARG A 13 -6.55 -4.23 10.36
CA ARG A 13 -5.75 -5.31 10.97
C ARG A 13 -4.25 -5.03 10.93
N ASP A 14 -3.84 -3.82 10.55
CA ASP A 14 -2.43 -3.45 10.33
C ASP A 14 -1.69 -4.34 9.32
N LEU A 15 -2.41 -5.07 8.46
CA LEU A 15 -1.87 -5.89 7.38
C LEU A 15 -1.61 -5.08 6.10
N ALA A 16 -2.14 -3.87 6.04
CA ALA A 16 -1.83 -2.88 5.03
C ALA A 16 -1.62 -1.51 5.69
N ARG A 17 -0.78 -0.67 5.08
CA ARG A 17 -0.53 0.70 5.54
C ARG A 17 -0.55 1.68 4.39
N ASN A 18 -1.13 2.85 4.65
CA ASN A 18 -0.99 4.04 3.83
C ASN A 18 -0.02 4.98 4.53
N ALA A 19 1.20 5.09 4.02
CA ALA A 19 2.27 5.84 4.66
C ALA A 19 3.34 6.21 3.63
N GLN A 20 4.06 7.32 3.88
CA GLN A 20 5.28 7.62 3.15
C GLN A 20 6.40 6.64 3.57
N PRO A 21 7.35 6.31 2.67
CA PRO A 21 8.43 5.36 2.98
C PRO A 21 9.20 5.67 4.28
N TYR A 22 9.47 6.94 4.56
CA TYR A 22 10.19 7.37 5.77
C TYR A 22 9.38 7.19 7.08
N GLN A 23 8.06 6.96 6.99
CA GLN A 23 7.19 6.70 8.12
C GLN A 23 7.09 5.20 8.46
N LEU A 24 7.58 4.32 7.58
CA LEU A 24 7.62 2.88 7.79
C LEU A 24 8.80 2.51 8.70
N THR A 25 8.66 2.82 9.98
CA THR A 25 9.65 2.48 11.01
C THR A 25 9.56 1.01 11.40
N ASN A 26 10.67 0.47 11.94
CA ASN A 26 10.77 -0.91 12.42
C ASN A 26 10.47 -1.97 11.34
N GLY A 27 11.07 -1.80 10.15
CA GLY A 27 10.94 -2.78 9.09
C GLY A 27 11.78 -2.46 7.87
N THR A 28 11.54 -3.18 6.78
CA THR A 28 12.25 -3.00 5.51
C THR A 28 11.28 -3.04 4.34
N ILE A 29 11.34 -2.04 3.47
CA ILE A 29 10.65 -2.07 2.19
C ILE A 29 11.44 -3.01 1.27
N ILE A 30 10.81 -4.06 0.77
CA ILE A 30 11.46 -5.11 -0.03
C ILE A 30 11.16 -4.99 -1.54
N THR A 31 10.52 -3.89 -1.95
CA THR A 31 10.15 -3.60 -3.34
C THR A 31 10.53 -2.17 -3.73
N GLU A 32 10.90 -1.97 -4.99
CA GLU A 32 11.21 -0.65 -5.55
C GLU A 32 9.99 -0.03 -6.25
N ILE A 33 8.84 -0.01 -5.56
CA ILE A 33 7.59 0.54 -6.09
C ILE A 33 7.36 1.93 -5.48
N ASP A 34 7.22 2.94 -6.35
CA ASP A 34 6.88 4.31 -5.94
C ASP A 34 5.39 4.40 -5.60
N THR A 35 5.07 4.27 -4.32
CA THR A 35 3.71 4.23 -3.80
C THR A 35 3.64 4.72 -2.36
N GLU A 36 2.41 5.00 -1.95
CA GLU A 36 2.02 5.36 -0.59
C GLU A 36 1.20 4.23 0.07
N TYR A 37 1.09 3.05 -0.55
CA TYR A 37 0.37 1.90 -0.02
C TYR A 37 1.26 0.65 0.03
N PHE A 38 1.25 -0.03 1.17
CA PHE A 38 2.10 -1.18 1.45
C PHE A 38 1.32 -2.31 2.12
N PHE A 39 1.62 -3.56 1.77
CA PHE A 39 1.32 -4.70 2.62
C PHE A 39 2.37 -4.85 3.71
N VAL A 40 1.95 -5.33 4.87
CA VAL A 40 2.79 -5.55 6.04
C VAL A 40 2.88 -7.07 6.28
N PHE A 41 4.10 -7.57 6.40
CA PHE A 41 4.39 -8.98 6.68
C PHE A 41 5.39 -9.11 7.84
N GLY A 42 5.36 -10.24 8.54
CA GLY A 42 6.29 -10.57 9.61
C GLY A 42 5.96 -9.88 10.94
N ASP A 43 5.99 -10.63 12.05
CA ASP A 43 5.48 -10.17 13.34
C ASP A 43 6.51 -9.34 14.14
N ASP A 44 7.80 -9.71 14.10
CA ASP A 44 8.86 -9.03 14.88
C ASP A 44 9.56 -7.90 14.11
N ARG A 45 9.89 -8.15 12.84
CA ARG A 45 10.45 -7.18 11.89
C ARG A 45 9.57 -7.13 10.68
N HIS A 46 8.86 -6.01 10.52
CA HIS A 46 7.97 -5.85 9.40
C HIS A 46 8.73 -5.83 8.08
N GLN A 47 8.18 -6.51 7.08
CA GLN A 47 8.52 -6.36 5.68
C GLN A 47 7.38 -5.66 4.96
N PHE A 48 7.71 -4.66 4.16
CA PHE A 48 6.74 -3.85 3.45
C PHE A 48 6.84 -4.11 1.95
N VAL A 49 5.72 -4.46 1.34
CA VAL A 49 5.59 -4.66 -0.11
C VAL A 49 4.71 -3.56 -0.67
N GLY A 50 5.27 -2.71 -1.52
CA GLY A 50 4.53 -1.62 -2.16
C GLY A 50 3.48 -2.14 -3.14
N ILE A 51 2.33 -1.49 -3.20
CA ILE A 51 1.24 -1.80 -4.14
C ILE A 51 0.69 -0.53 -4.79
N ASN A 52 0.37 -0.63 -6.08
CA ASN A 52 -0.24 0.47 -6.85
C ASN A 52 -1.73 0.26 -7.13
N TYR A 53 -2.19 -1.00 -7.10
CA TYR A 53 -3.57 -1.38 -7.35
C TYR A 53 -4.06 -2.25 -6.20
N CYS A 54 -5.35 -2.14 -5.90
CA CYS A 54 -5.99 -3.04 -4.96
C CYS A 54 -6.12 -4.44 -5.57
N PRO A 55 -5.63 -5.51 -4.91
CA PRO A 55 -5.78 -6.87 -5.44
C PRO A 55 -7.21 -7.40 -5.38
N PHE A 56 -8.12 -6.72 -4.66
CA PHE A 56 -9.51 -7.17 -4.48
C PHE A 56 -10.47 -6.53 -5.49
N CYS A 57 -10.34 -5.24 -5.78
CA CYS A 57 -11.26 -4.52 -6.66
C CYS A 57 -10.60 -3.91 -7.90
N GLY A 58 -9.29 -4.08 -8.08
CA GLY A 58 -8.54 -3.59 -9.24
C GLY A 58 -8.35 -2.07 -9.32
N ARG A 59 -8.92 -1.29 -8.39
CA ARG A 59 -8.80 0.17 -8.40
C ARG A 59 -7.37 0.61 -8.10
N VAL A 60 -6.95 1.69 -8.76
CA VAL A 60 -5.70 2.40 -8.46
C VAL A 60 -5.72 2.93 -7.04
N LEU A 61 -4.63 2.70 -6.31
CA LEU A 61 -4.40 3.19 -4.95
C LEU A 61 -3.45 4.38 -4.94
N SER A 62 -2.36 4.28 -5.69
CA SER A 62 -1.32 5.32 -5.76
C SER A 62 -1.83 6.59 -6.46
N ARG A 63 -1.77 7.75 -5.78
CA ARG A 63 -2.16 9.04 -6.37
C ARG A 63 -1.30 9.41 -7.57
N GLN A 64 -0.03 9.06 -7.53
CA GLN A 64 0.89 9.32 -8.64
C GLN A 64 0.46 8.55 -9.88
N LEU A 65 0.10 7.28 -9.72
CA LEU A 65 -0.33 6.43 -10.82
C LEU A 65 -1.69 6.89 -11.40
N TRP A 66 -2.62 7.28 -10.52
CA TRP A 66 -3.89 7.89 -10.91
C TRP A 66 -3.71 9.17 -11.74
N ASN A 67 -2.76 10.03 -11.35
CA ASN A 67 -2.42 11.25 -12.09
C ASN A 67 -1.76 10.96 -13.44
N GLN A 68 -1.05 9.84 -13.58
CA GLN A 68 -0.49 9.40 -14.86
C GLN A 68 -1.56 8.84 -15.79
N GLU A 69 -2.50 8.03 -15.27
CA GLU A 69 -3.60 7.48 -16.06
C GLU A 69 -4.51 8.57 -16.63
N LYS A 70 -4.81 9.62 -15.85
CA LYS A 70 -5.62 10.76 -16.32
C LYS A 70 -4.96 11.61 -17.40
N LYS A 71 -3.65 11.50 -17.59
CA LYS A 71 -2.90 12.24 -18.61
C LYS A 71 -2.80 11.48 -19.94
N LYS A 72 -3.21 10.21 -19.99
CA LYS A 72 -3.42 9.46 -21.23
C LYS A 72 -4.81 9.75 -21.79
#